data_AF-C2CFZ4-F1
#
_entry.id   AF-C2CFZ4-F1
#
_cell.length_a   1.000
_cell.length_b   1.000
_cell.length_c   1.000
_cell.angle_alpha   90.00
_cell.angle_beta   90.00
_cell.angle_gamma   90.00
#
_symmetry.space_group_name_H-M   'P 1'
#
loop_
_entity.id
_entity.type
_entity.pdbx_description
1 polymer ?
#
loop_
_entity_poly.entity_id
_entity_poly.type
_entity_poly.pdbx_seq_one_letter_code
_entity_poly.pdbx_strand_id
1 'polypeptide(L)' 'MKITLYYDDCRHYSDVDYPCKTLTVKDYEELGFLFSNKSEYIRCDNEGGHQVLLKKDRIIEIWIGEENEG' A
#
# COMPACT_ATOMS: atom_id res chain seq x y z
N MET A 1 -6.92 1.51 10.76
CA MET A 1 -5.94 2.46 10.17
C MET A 1 -5.83 2.20 8.68
N LYS A 2 -6.05 3.23 7.85
CA LYS A 2 -5.97 3.11 6.39
C LYS A 2 -4.61 3.57 5.90
N ILE A 3 -3.96 2.74 5.08
CA ILE A 3 -2.64 3.03 4.52
C ILE A 3 -2.76 3.13 3.01
N THR A 4 -2.15 4.16 2.44
CA THR A 4 -1.99 4.32 1.00
C THR A 4 -0.53 4.07 0.63
N LEU A 5 -0.30 3.10 -0.24
CA LEU A 5 1.01 2.73 -0.77
C LEU A 5 1.14 3.27 -2.19
N TYR A 6 1.96 4.28 -2.38
CA TYR A 6 2.34 4.75 -3.71
C TYR A 6 3.48 3.87 -4.24
N TYR A 7 3.41 3.50 -5.51
CA TYR A 7 4.38 2.61 -6.12
C TYR A 7 4.82 3.04 -7.51
N ASP A 8 6.07 2.73 -7.84
CA ASP A 8 6.60 2.90 -9.19
C ASP A 8 6.13 1.75 -10.08
N ASP A 9 5.07 2.01 -10.84
CA ASP A 9 4.75 1.23 -12.01
C ASP A 9 5.53 1.82 -13.19
N CYS A 10 6.70 1.25 -13.54
CA CYS A 10 7.54 1.70 -14.66
C CYS A 10 6.83 1.77 -16.03
N ARG A 11 5.53 1.41 -16.09
CA ARG A 11 4.64 1.55 -17.25
C ARG A 11 3.94 2.90 -17.30
N HIS A 12 3.94 3.69 -16.22
CA HIS A 12 3.37 5.04 -16.18
C HIS A 12 4.41 6.08 -16.61
N TYR A 13 4.29 6.54 -17.87
CA TYR A 13 5.08 7.60 -18.50
C TYR A 13 4.38 8.98 -18.43
N SER A 14 3.63 9.27 -17.37
CA SER A 14 2.83 10.50 -17.27
C SER A 14 3.21 11.29 -16.03
N ASP A 15 3.37 12.62 -16.17
CA ASP A 15 3.59 13.64 -15.12
C ASP A 15 2.45 13.75 -14.08
N VAL A 16 1.64 12.70 -13.93
CA VAL A 16 0.40 12.70 -13.17
C VAL A 16 0.52 11.57 -12.15
N ASP A 17 0.68 11.97 -10.89
CA ASP A 17 0.60 11.21 -9.65
C ASP A 17 0.84 9.69 -9.73
N TYR A 18 1.90 9.21 -9.04
CA TYR A 18 2.21 7.79 -8.96
C TYR A 18 0.98 6.95 -8.57
N PRO A 19 0.78 5.77 -9.19
CA PRO A 19 -0.32 4.92 -8.84
C PRO A 19 -0.22 4.49 -7.37
N CYS A 20 -1.36 4.25 -6.74
CA CYS A 20 -1.43 3.83 -5.35
C CYS A 20 -2.35 2.64 -5.13
N LYS A 21 -2.11 1.91 -4.04
CA LYS A 21 -3.01 0.89 -3.48
C LYS A 21 -3.30 1.20 -2.04
N THR A 22 -4.48 0.82 -1.56
CA THR A 22 -4.81 0.93 -0.14
C THR A 22 -4.74 -0.42 0.54
N LEU A 23 -4.44 -0.39 1.83
CA LEU A 23 -4.68 -1.53 2.71
C LEU A 23 -5.17 -1.04 4.06
N THR A 24 -5.98 -1.86 4.71
CA THR A 24 -6.46 -1.60 6.07
C THR A 24 -5.72 -2.50 7.06
N VAL A 25 -5.08 -1.87 8.05
CA VAL A 25 -4.43 -2.55 9.18
C VAL A 25 -5.05 -2.07 10.50
N LYS A 26 -4.94 -2.91 11.51
CA LYS A 26 -5.38 -2.63 12.87
C LYS A 26 -4.52 -1.55 13.52
N ASP A 27 -3.20 -1.68 13.45
CA ASP A 27 -2.24 -0.85 14.18
C ASP A 27 -0.86 -0.80 13.48
N TYR A 28 0.06 -0.02 14.06
CA TYR A 28 1.43 0.12 13.56
C TYR A 28 2.25 -1.17 13.68
N GLU A 29 1.92 -2.06 14.62
CA GLU A 29 2.62 -3.34 14.77
C GLU A 29 2.28 -4.27 13.60
N GLU A 30 1.00 -4.33 13.21
CA GLU A 30 0.57 -5.08 12.02
C GLU A 30 1.20 -4.50 10.75
N LEU A 31 1.26 -3.16 10.62
CA LEU A 31 1.96 -2.51 9.52
C LEU A 31 3.44 -2.93 9.48
N GLY A 32 4.14 -2.85 10.61
CA GLY A 32 5.54 -3.26 10.73
C GLY A 32 5.76 -4.74 10.39
N PHE A 33 4.83 -5.61 10.78
CA PHE A 33 4.88 -7.04 10.43
C PHE A 33 4.79 -7.27 8.92
N LEU A 34 3.92 -6.54 8.21
CA LEU A 34 3.80 -6.66 6.75
C LEU A 34 5.13 -6.38 6.04
N PHE A 35 5.86 -5.35 6.46
CA PHE A 35 7.13 -4.97 5.85
C PHE A 35 8.31 -5.85 6.30
N SER A 36 8.35 -6.27 7.56
CA SER A 36 9.41 -7.15 8.10
C SER A 36 9.26 -8.63 7.72
N ASN A 37 8.08 -9.06 7.27
CA ASN A 37 7.87 -10.42 6.78
C ASN A 37 8.78 -10.72 5.56
N LYS A 38 9.27 -11.97 5.45
CA LYS A 38 10.12 -12.44 4.34
C LYS A 38 9.46 -12.40 2.96
N SER A 39 8.12 -12.29 2.89
CA SER A 39 7.39 -12.10 1.64
C SER A 39 7.85 -10.84 0.92
N GLU A 40 8.11 -10.95 -0.37
CA GLU A 40 8.40 -9.80 -1.24
C GLU A 40 7.13 -8.97 -1.55
N TYR A 41 5.95 -9.52 -1.25
CA TYR A 41 4.65 -8.92 -1.57
C TYR A 41 3.88 -8.55 -0.30
N ILE A 42 3.15 -7.43 -0.40
CA ILE A 42 2.13 -6.99 0.54
C ILE A 42 0.76 -7.27 -0.09
N ARG A 43 -0.17 -7.80 0.72
CA ARG A 43 -1.56 -7.95 0.32
C ARG A 43 -2.30 -6.64 0.58
N CYS A 44 -2.84 -6.06 -0.48
CA CYS A 44 -3.65 -4.85 -0.43
C CYS A 44 -5.14 -5.19 -0.28
N ASP A 45 -5.96 -4.16 -0.06
CA ASP A 45 -7.41 -4.30 -0.10
C ASP A 45 -7.86 -4.85 -1.47
N ASN A 46 -8.93 -5.65 -1.47
CA ASN A 46 -9.43 -6.24 -2.71
C ASN A 46 -10.03 -5.16 -3.60
N GLU A 47 -9.72 -5.18 -4.89
CA GLU A 47 -10.32 -4.31 -5.89
C GLU A 47 -11.20 -5.16 -6.83
N GLY A 48 -12.48 -4.84 -6.92
CA GLY A 48 -13.42 -5.57 -7.78
C GLY A 48 -13.55 -7.07 -7.44
N GLY A 49 -13.28 -7.47 -6.19
CA GLY A 49 -13.32 -8.88 -5.76
C GLY A 49 -12.05 -9.67 -6.08
N HIS A 50 -11.02 -9.03 -6.64
CA HIS A 50 -9.72 -9.66 -6.90
C HIS A 50 -8.72 -9.34 -5.79
N GLN A 51 -7.91 -10.34 -5.44
CA GLN A 51 -6.80 -10.16 -4.51
C GLN A 51 -5.70 -9.33 -5.17
N VAL A 52 -5.32 -8.21 -4.55
CA VAL A 52 -4.26 -7.34 -5.04
C VAL A 52 -2.99 -7.56 -4.23
N LEU A 53 -1.88 -7.82 -4.91
CA LEU A 53 -0.56 -7.98 -4.33
C LEU A 53 0.37 -6.90 -4.87
N LEU A 54 1.08 -6.21 -3.99
CA LEU A 54 2.06 -5.18 -4.34
C LEU A 54 3.46 -5.62 -3.90
N LYS A 55 4.45 -5.53 -4.79
CA LYS A 55 5.84 -5.81 -4.40
C LYS A 55 6.39 -4.67 -3.55
N LYS A 56 7.09 -5.04 -2.48
CA LYS A 56 7.70 -4.09 -1.53
C LYS A 56 8.75 -3.20 -2.17
N ASP A 57 9.54 -3.73 -3.11
CA ASP A 57 10.59 -3.00 -3.82
C ASP A 57 10.07 -1.87 -4.71
N ARG A 58 8.77 -1.90 -5.07
CA ARG A 58 8.12 -0.88 -5.87
C ARG A 58 7.52 0.25 -5.05
N ILE A 59 7.38 0.08 -3.73
CA ILE A 59 6.78 1.10 -2.88
C ILE A 59 7.76 2.26 -2.75
N ILE A 60 7.31 3.45 -3.14
CA ILE A 60 8.10 4.68 -3.11
C ILE A 60 7.69 5.59 -1.94
N GLU A 61 6.43 5.52 -1.53
CA GLU A 61 5.89 6.35 -0.45
C GLU A 61 4.73 5.62 0.26
N ILE A 62 4.67 5.80 1.59
CA ILE A 62 3.63 5.23 2.46
C ILE A 62 2.95 6.40 3.15
N TRP A 63 1.66 6.57 2.88
CA TRP A 63 0.84 7.55 3.56
C TRP A 63 -0.11 6.88 4.54
N ILE A 64 -0.11 7.36 5.78
CA ILE A 64 -0.93 6.81 6.85
C ILE A 64 -2.10 7.77 7.06
N GLY A 65 -3.28 7.35 6.64
CA GLY A 65 -4.50 8.10 6.88
C GLY A 65 -4.87 7.96 8.35
N GLU A 66 -4.66 9.02 9.11
CA GLU A 66 -5.31 9.18 10.41
C GLU A 66 -6.81 9.38 10.14
N GLU A 67 -7.64 8.47 10.67
CA GLU A 67 -9.08 8.73 10.77
C GLU A 67 -9.22 9.95 11.69
N ASN A 68 -9.39 11.14 11.09
CA ASN A 68 -9.85 12.30 11.83
C ASN A 68 -11.28 11.96 12.29
N GLU A 69 -11.43 11.52 13.54
CA GLU A 69 -12.70 11.61 14.24
C GLU A 69 -13.05 13.10 14.32
N GLY A 70 -13.99 13.52 13.47
CA GLY A 70 -14.67 14.81 13.55
C GLY A 70 -15.94 14.71 14.38
#